data_AF-A0A4Q4ZK55-F1
#
_entry.id   AF-A0A4Q4ZK55-F1
#
_cell.length_a   1.000
_cell.length_b   1.000
_cell.length_c   1.000
_cell.angle_alpha   90.00
_cell.angle_beta   90.00
_cell.angle_gamma   90.00
#
_symmetry.space_group_name_H-M   'P 1'
#
loop_
_entity.id
_entity.type
_entity.pdbx_description
1 polymer ?
#
loop_
_entity_poly.entity_id
_entity_poly.type
_entity_poly.pdbx_seq_one_letter_code
_entity_poly.pdbx_strand_id
1 'polypeptide(L)'
;MSSRPVVHLHIGAPKTGTTYLQDRLTVNARRLRDHDVHVPALNAWTSPATSHFRAALDLLDQDWGGTSGHARGAWPTMARKIRKSSGTVVLSHEILAPAPQARIARLMNDLSGCEVHVVYSARDLARQLPAAWQESIKQGRKWRFERFLDSAEAGKAWFMRAFDLPTVLNNWSRNLPPERVHVVTVPPAGAEPDELWLRFCAVFGIDPAWAPLDSERANASLGIAETELLRRLNRRIDRRTRRYAPQDDLLRRMLDEGELGGSTSGKVELPPERLPWAEEQAERWIDWVKGSGVHVVGDVEDLWPRLDPAEEWCDPDRVPRKALARVAIEALAAMTNEAASRPDPRQELGARIRRRAEHLRDW
;
A
#
# COMPACT_ATOMS: atom_id res chain seq x y z
N MET A 1 9.75 -29.88 21.73
CA MET A 1 9.75 -29.76 20.25
C MET A 1 9.22 -28.37 19.95
N SER A 2 10.01 -27.50 19.30
CA SER A 2 9.49 -26.18 18.89
C SER A 2 8.32 -26.41 17.93
N SER A 3 7.17 -25.80 18.18
CA SER A 3 6.03 -25.86 17.27
C SER A 3 6.44 -25.33 15.89
N ARG A 4 5.81 -25.90 14.86
CA ARG A 4 5.98 -25.46 13.47
C ARG A 4 5.56 -23.99 13.35
N PRO A 5 6.32 -23.11 12.66
CA PRO A 5 5.91 -21.72 12.46
C PRO A 5 4.61 -21.64 11.66
N VAL A 6 3.69 -20.78 12.10
CA VAL A 6 2.46 -20.43 11.38
C VAL A 6 2.71 -19.10 10.67
N VAL A 7 2.70 -19.11 9.34
CA VAL A 7 3.05 -17.96 8.50
C VAL A 7 1.80 -17.40 7.86
N HIS A 8 1.43 -16.17 8.25
CA HIS A 8 0.38 -15.41 7.57
C HIS A 8 1.02 -14.54 6.48
N LEU A 9 0.76 -14.92 5.24
CA LEU A 9 1.16 -14.20 4.03
C LEU A 9 0.04 -13.25 3.64
N HIS A 10 0.13 -11.99 4.10
CA HIS A 10 -0.76 -10.95 3.62
C HIS A 10 -0.30 -10.44 2.25
N ILE A 11 -1.04 -10.83 1.21
CA ILE A 11 -0.64 -10.64 -0.20
C ILE A 11 -1.27 -9.42 -0.86
N GLY A 12 -2.05 -8.61 -0.13
CA GLY A 12 -2.79 -7.46 -0.68
C GLY A 12 -4.28 -7.64 -0.49
N ALA A 13 -5.15 -7.02 -1.29
CA ALA A 13 -4.83 -6.25 -2.50
C ALA A 13 -4.22 -4.86 -2.24
N PRO A 14 -3.62 -4.19 -3.23
CA PRO A 14 -3.31 -2.78 -3.10
C PRO A 14 -4.56 -1.95 -2.81
N LYS A 15 -4.40 -0.84 -2.07
CA LYS A 15 -5.49 0.13 -1.75
C LYS A 15 -6.61 -0.41 -0.85
N THR A 16 -6.32 -1.43 -0.06
CA THR A 16 -7.19 -2.03 0.96
C THR A 16 -6.69 -1.81 2.40
N GLY A 17 -5.92 -0.74 2.64
CA GLY A 17 -5.35 -0.44 3.96
C GLY A 17 -4.03 -1.16 4.28
N THR A 18 -3.34 -1.70 3.27
CA THR A 18 -2.04 -2.38 3.44
C THR A 18 -1.00 -1.52 4.13
N THR A 19 -0.93 -0.23 3.81
CA THR A 19 0.01 0.71 4.43
C THR A 19 -0.27 0.89 5.92
N TYR A 20 -1.54 1.06 6.30
CA TYR A 20 -1.96 1.15 7.70
C TYR A 20 -1.59 -0.12 8.48
N LEU A 21 -1.90 -1.30 7.92
CA LEU A 21 -1.52 -2.57 8.53
C LEU A 21 -0.01 -2.71 8.72
N GLN A 22 0.77 -2.48 7.65
CA GLN A 22 2.22 -2.65 7.67
C GLN A 22 2.90 -1.70 8.65
N ASP A 23 2.36 -0.48 8.82
CA ASP A 23 2.86 0.50 9.77
C ASP A 23 2.57 0.07 11.21
N ARG A 24 1.31 -0.29 11.53
CA ARG A 24 0.94 -0.82 12.85
C ARG A 24 1.75 -2.06 13.24
N LEU A 25 1.93 -3.01 12.33
CA LEU A 25 2.80 -4.19 12.56
C LEU A 25 4.25 -3.78 12.82
N THR A 26 4.76 -2.76 12.11
CA THR A 26 6.13 -2.27 12.25
C THR A 26 6.36 -1.62 13.61
N VAL A 27 5.51 -0.67 14.02
CA VAL A 27 5.68 0.06 15.29
C VAL A 27 5.47 -0.86 16.50
N ASN A 28 4.63 -1.89 16.40
CA ASN A 28 4.40 -2.86 17.47
C ASN A 28 5.29 -4.12 17.40
N ALA A 29 6.19 -4.26 16.41
CA ALA A 29 6.95 -5.49 16.15
C ALA A 29 7.76 -6.00 17.36
N ARG A 30 8.19 -5.11 18.26
CA ARG A 30 8.91 -5.50 19.48
C ARG A 30 7.96 -6.11 20.51
N ARG A 31 6.80 -5.49 20.75
CA ARG A 31 5.78 -5.98 21.70
C ARG A 31 5.16 -7.29 21.25
N LEU A 32 4.84 -7.39 19.95
CA LEU A 32 4.33 -8.61 19.33
C LEU A 32 5.27 -9.81 19.56
N ARG A 33 6.58 -9.59 19.55
CA ARG A 33 7.58 -10.64 19.78
C ARG A 33 7.52 -11.23 21.19
N ASP A 34 7.14 -10.43 22.19
CA ASP A 34 6.97 -10.89 23.58
C ASP A 34 5.83 -11.91 23.71
N HIS A 35 4.96 -11.99 22.68
CA HIS A 35 3.85 -12.93 22.55
C HIS A 35 4.06 -13.97 21.43
N ASP A 36 5.31 -14.21 21.00
CA ASP A 36 5.67 -15.14 19.92
C ASP A 36 5.03 -14.81 18.55
N VAL A 37 4.73 -13.53 18.32
CA VAL A 37 4.30 -12.99 17.02
C VAL A 37 5.43 -12.21 16.38
N HIS A 38 5.92 -12.68 15.24
CA HIS A 38 7.12 -12.17 14.56
C HIS A 38 6.75 -11.41 13.28
N VAL A 39 7.22 -10.16 13.18
CA VAL A 39 7.18 -9.36 11.95
C VAL A 39 8.64 -9.19 11.45
N PRO A 40 9.14 -10.10 10.59
CA PRO A 40 10.57 -10.23 10.34
C PRO A 40 11.17 -9.08 9.52
N ALA A 41 12.25 -8.51 10.01
CA ALA A 41 13.11 -7.60 9.25
C ALA A 41 14.36 -8.31 8.69
N LEU A 42 14.88 -7.82 7.56
CA LEU A 42 16.11 -8.35 6.94
C LEU A 42 17.32 -8.13 7.86
N ASN A 43 17.38 -6.97 8.53
CA ASN A 43 18.43 -6.59 9.49
C ASN A 43 17.87 -5.57 10.50
N ALA A 44 18.66 -5.23 11.53
CA ALA A 44 18.23 -4.33 12.60
C ALA A 44 18.00 -2.86 12.16
N TRP A 45 18.51 -2.48 10.98
CA TRP A 45 18.49 -1.09 10.49
C TRP A 45 17.40 -0.84 9.44
N THR A 46 16.72 -1.90 9.00
CA THR A 46 15.68 -1.83 7.97
C THR A 46 14.35 -2.15 8.62
N SER A 47 13.34 -1.28 8.45
CA SER A 47 12.00 -1.56 8.97
C SER A 47 11.44 -2.89 8.43
N PRO A 48 10.55 -3.57 9.16
CA PRO A 48 9.84 -4.73 8.65
C PRO A 48 9.11 -4.46 7.34
N ALA A 49 8.38 -3.34 7.22
CA ALA A 49 7.70 -2.96 5.97
C ALA A 49 8.66 -2.90 4.76
N THR A 50 9.79 -2.20 4.87
CA THR A 50 10.80 -2.13 3.79
C THR A 50 11.45 -3.49 3.52
N SER A 51 11.65 -4.29 4.58
CA SER A 51 12.19 -5.65 4.46
C SER A 51 11.26 -6.58 3.69
N HIS A 52 9.95 -6.53 3.96
CA HIS A 52 8.93 -7.30 3.26
C HIS A 52 8.86 -6.88 1.79
N PHE A 53 8.91 -5.58 1.50
CA PHE A 53 8.92 -5.07 0.13
C PHE A 53 10.11 -5.61 -0.67
N ARG A 54 11.33 -5.50 -0.14
CA ARG A 54 12.53 -6.03 -0.80
C ARG A 54 12.46 -7.54 -0.99
N ALA A 55 11.97 -8.28 0.00
CA ALA A 55 11.79 -9.72 -0.14
C ALA A 55 10.78 -10.07 -1.24
N ALA A 56 9.67 -9.35 -1.35
CA ALA A 56 8.68 -9.55 -2.41
C ALA A 56 9.23 -9.19 -3.80
N LEU A 57 10.01 -8.09 -3.93
CA LEU A 57 10.68 -7.72 -5.18
C LEU A 57 11.66 -8.81 -5.65
N ASP A 58 12.50 -9.33 -4.75
CA ASP A 58 13.48 -10.38 -5.06
C ASP A 58 12.81 -11.71 -5.45
N LEU A 59 11.71 -12.06 -4.77
CA LEU A 59 10.92 -13.23 -5.12
C LEU A 59 10.34 -13.12 -6.54
N LEU A 60 9.79 -11.94 -6.86
CA LEU A 60 9.13 -11.67 -8.13
C LEU A 60 10.11 -11.35 -9.28
N ASP A 61 11.39 -11.17 -8.97
CA ASP A 61 12.43 -10.73 -9.91
C ASP A 61 12.08 -9.37 -10.54
N GLN A 62 11.68 -8.44 -9.67
CA GLN A 62 11.29 -7.09 -10.04
C GLN A 62 12.26 -6.07 -9.44
N ASP A 63 12.63 -5.07 -10.23
CA ASP A 63 13.31 -3.87 -9.75
C ASP A 63 12.28 -2.75 -9.57
N TRP A 64 12.27 -2.14 -8.40
CA TRP A 64 11.41 -0.99 -8.11
C TRP A 64 12.17 0.09 -7.35
N GLY A 65 12.34 1.25 -7.98
CA GLY A 65 13.10 2.37 -7.41
C GLY A 65 14.59 2.07 -7.22
N GLY A 66 15.43 3.11 -7.20
CA GLY A 66 16.86 2.96 -6.93
C GLY A 66 17.66 2.23 -8.02
N THR A 67 18.82 1.71 -7.62
CA THR A 67 19.73 0.93 -8.48
C THR A 67 19.23 -0.50 -8.65
N SER A 68 19.35 -1.04 -9.87
CA SER A 68 18.99 -2.42 -10.18
C SER A 68 19.66 -3.41 -9.22
N GLY A 69 18.91 -4.41 -8.76
CA GLY A 69 19.40 -5.43 -7.85
C GLY A 69 19.48 -5.05 -6.38
N HIS A 70 18.89 -3.92 -5.95
CA HIS A 70 18.88 -3.51 -4.53
C HIS A 70 18.18 -4.53 -3.61
N ALA A 71 17.27 -5.32 -4.16
CA ALA A 71 16.52 -6.36 -3.46
C ALA A 71 17.21 -7.73 -3.49
N ARG A 72 18.29 -7.91 -4.27
CA ARG A 72 18.90 -9.22 -4.55
C ARG A 72 19.23 -9.98 -3.26
N GLY A 73 18.70 -11.19 -3.13
CA GLY A 73 18.94 -12.06 -1.98
C GLY A 73 18.10 -11.76 -0.74
N ALA A 74 17.19 -10.78 -0.81
CA ALA A 74 16.26 -10.47 0.27
C ALA A 74 15.28 -11.63 0.53
N TRP A 75 14.77 -12.30 -0.51
CA TRP A 75 13.82 -13.41 -0.34
C TRP A 75 14.46 -14.62 0.35
N PRO A 76 15.60 -15.18 -0.12
CA PRO A 76 16.26 -16.28 0.58
C PRO A 76 16.62 -15.96 2.03
N THR A 77 16.98 -14.71 2.31
CA THR A 77 17.26 -14.23 3.68
C THR A 77 15.99 -14.22 4.52
N MET A 78 14.90 -13.70 3.98
CA MET A 78 13.59 -13.67 4.63
C MET A 78 13.08 -15.09 4.92
N ALA A 79 13.05 -15.96 3.92
CA ALA A 79 12.58 -17.34 4.07
C ALA A 79 13.39 -18.12 5.13
N ARG A 80 14.72 -17.91 5.20
CA ARG A 80 15.57 -18.51 6.24
C ARG A 80 15.21 -18.01 7.65
N LYS A 81 14.87 -16.73 7.80
CA LYS A 81 14.43 -16.18 9.09
C LYS A 81 13.09 -16.78 9.49
N ILE A 82 12.11 -16.81 8.58
CA ILE A 82 10.78 -17.39 8.81
C ILE A 82 10.89 -18.85 9.29
N ARG A 83 11.67 -19.69 8.60
CA ARG A 83 11.86 -21.10 8.98
C ARG A 83 12.56 -21.30 10.33
N LYS A 84 13.25 -20.29 10.86
CA LYS A 84 13.94 -20.32 12.15
C LYS A 84 13.12 -19.70 13.28
N SER A 85 11.99 -19.07 12.97
CA SER A 85 11.08 -18.52 13.97
C SER A 85 10.31 -19.63 14.69
N SER A 86 9.58 -19.24 15.72
CA SER A 86 8.50 -20.00 16.36
C SER A 86 7.19 -19.20 16.23
N GLY A 87 6.07 -19.79 16.65
CA GLY A 87 4.79 -19.09 16.76
C GLY A 87 4.27 -18.53 15.43
N THR A 88 3.68 -17.35 15.51
CA THR A 88 3.05 -16.65 14.39
C THR A 88 4.08 -15.78 13.68
N VAL A 89 4.12 -15.82 12.35
CA VAL A 89 4.97 -14.97 11.53
C VAL A 89 4.10 -14.24 10.51
N VAL A 90 4.13 -12.91 10.51
CA VAL A 90 3.36 -12.09 9.56
C VAL A 90 4.28 -11.50 8.51
N LEU A 91 4.10 -11.91 7.26
CA LEU A 91 4.77 -11.33 6.08
C LEU A 91 3.71 -10.62 5.24
N SER A 92 3.86 -9.31 5.04
CA SER A 92 2.84 -8.50 4.38
C SER A 92 3.42 -7.66 3.25
N HIS A 93 3.00 -7.90 2.02
CA HIS A 93 3.15 -6.95 0.91
C HIS A 93 2.22 -7.24 -0.26
N GLU A 94 1.53 -6.21 -0.75
CA GLU A 94 0.48 -6.31 -1.77
C GLU A 94 0.95 -6.62 -3.20
N ILE A 95 2.25 -6.48 -3.49
CA ILE A 95 2.79 -6.80 -4.82
C ILE A 95 2.81 -8.32 -5.07
N LEU A 96 2.58 -9.11 -4.01
CA LEU A 96 2.46 -10.56 -4.07
C LEU A 96 1.11 -11.01 -4.64
N ALA A 97 0.04 -10.21 -4.55
CA ALA A 97 -1.29 -10.60 -5.06
C ALA A 97 -1.23 -11.10 -6.52
N PRO A 98 -0.66 -10.36 -7.48
CA PRO A 98 -0.58 -10.80 -8.87
C PRO A 98 0.64 -11.71 -9.16
N ALA A 99 1.21 -12.39 -8.16
CA ALA A 99 2.37 -13.24 -8.34
C ALA A 99 2.10 -14.36 -9.38
N PRO A 100 3.00 -14.58 -10.36
CA PRO A 100 2.87 -15.71 -11.27
C PRO A 100 2.97 -17.04 -10.54
N GLN A 101 2.29 -18.08 -11.05
CA GLN A 101 2.24 -19.41 -10.43
C GLN A 101 3.63 -19.98 -10.07
N ALA A 102 4.64 -19.78 -10.92
CA ALA A 102 6.00 -20.23 -10.66
C ALA A 102 6.65 -19.56 -9.44
N ARG A 103 6.32 -18.27 -9.18
CA ARG A 103 6.82 -17.53 -8.02
C ARG A 103 6.09 -17.96 -6.74
N ILE A 104 4.77 -18.22 -6.83
CA ILE A 104 3.98 -18.80 -5.73
C ILE A 104 4.54 -20.17 -5.36
N ALA A 105 4.74 -21.06 -6.33
CA ALA A 105 5.29 -22.40 -6.09
C ALA A 105 6.69 -22.35 -5.44
N ARG A 106 7.57 -21.45 -5.91
CA ARG A 106 8.87 -21.21 -5.28
C ARG A 106 8.72 -20.79 -3.81
N LEU A 107 7.85 -19.83 -3.52
CA LEU A 107 7.61 -19.38 -2.15
C LEU A 107 7.12 -20.52 -1.26
N MET A 108 6.13 -21.29 -1.72
CA MET A 108 5.55 -22.39 -0.94
C MET A 108 6.60 -23.48 -0.68
N ASN A 109 7.46 -23.77 -1.66
CA ASN A 109 8.57 -24.70 -1.49
C ASN A 109 9.63 -24.18 -0.51
N ASP A 110 9.98 -22.90 -0.59
CA ASP A 110 10.94 -22.26 0.31
C ASP A 110 10.41 -22.17 1.74
N LEU A 111 9.09 -22.20 1.94
CA LEU A 111 8.43 -22.27 3.24
C LEU A 111 7.95 -23.69 3.60
N SER A 112 8.46 -24.72 2.91
CA SER A 112 8.20 -26.11 3.28
C SER A 112 8.58 -26.34 4.75
N GLY A 113 7.71 -27.04 5.47
CA GLY A 113 7.84 -27.19 6.92
C GLY A 113 7.33 -26.00 7.73
N CYS A 114 6.68 -24.99 7.15
CA CYS A 114 5.86 -23.98 7.85
C CYS A 114 4.37 -24.18 7.55
N GLU A 115 3.47 -23.93 8.51
CA GLU A 115 2.04 -23.87 8.23
C GLU A 115 1.74 -22.52 7.59
N VAL A 116 1.19 -22.48 6.38
CA VAL A 116 1.06 -21.25 5.60
C VAL A 116 -0.40 -20.89 5.43
N HIS A 117 -0.74 -19.66 5.83
CA HIS A 117 -2.04 -19.03 5.65
C HIS A 117 -1.91 -17.88 4.65
N VAL A 118 -2.79 -17.81 3.66
CA VAL A 118 -2.87 -16.70 2.71
C VAL A 118 -3.93 -15.73 3.17
N VAL A 119 -3.58 -14.45 3.28
CA VAL A 119 -4.50 -13.38 3.70
C VAL A 119 -4.63 -12.37 2.57
N TYR A 120 -5.85 -12.18 2.09
CA TYR A 120 -6.20 -11.20 1.08
C TYR A 120 -7.22 -10.22 1.67
N SER A 121 -6.84 -8.95 1.78
CA SER A 121 -7.75 -7.86 2.07
C SER A 121 -8.46 -7.37 0.82
N ALA A 122 -9.77 -7.21 0.91
CA ALA A 122 -10.67 -6.90 -0.20
C ALA A 122 -11.49 -5.64 0.10
N ARG A 123 -11.70 -4.80 -0.91
CA ARG A 123 -12.44 -3.54 -0.83
C ARG A 123 -13.31 -3.39 -2.07
N ASP A 124 -14.46 -2.74 -1.95
CA ASP A 124 -15.31 -2.41 -3.09
C ASP A 124 -14.54 -1.60 -4.17
N LEU A 125 -14.89 -1.86 -5.43
CA LEU A 125 -14.22 -1.23 -6.56
C LEU A 125 -14.54 0.27 -6.69
N ALA A 126 -15.67 0.74 -6.16
CA ALA A 126 -16.02 2.17 -6.18
C ALA A 126 -15.03 3.02 -5.38
N ARG A 127 -14.47 2.50 -4.28
CA ARG A 127 -13.38 3.15 -3.53
C ARG A 127 -11.99 2.74 -4.03
N GLN A 128 -11.81 1.50 -4.51
CA GLN A 128 -10.49 1.00 -4.89
C GLN A 128 -9.98 1.57 -6.23
N LEU A 129 -10.86 1.76 -7.23
CA LEU A 129 -10.48 2.29 -8.54
C LEU A 129 -10.01 3.76 -8.49
N PRO A 130 -10.74 4.70 -7.85
CA PRO A 130 -10.23 6.05 -7.65
C PRO A 130 -8.88 6.08 -6.95
N ALA A 131 -8.73 5.31 -5.87
CA ALA A 131 -7.49 5.25 -5.10
C ALA A 131 -6.30 4.74 -5.95
N ALA A 132 -6.53 3.75 -6.82
CA ALA A 132 -5.52 3.25 -7.74
C ALA A 132 -5.16 4.26 -8.83
N TRP A 133 -6.15 4.99 -9.36
CA TRP A 133 -5.87 6.06 -10.32
C TRP A 133 -5.01 7.15 -9.68
N GLN A 134 -5.40 7.66 -8.51
CA GLN A 134 -4.65 8.68 -7.78
C GLN A 134 -3.23 8.21 -7.46
N GLU A 135 -3.06 6.98 -7.00
CA GLU A 135 -1.74 6.38 -6.77
C GLU A 135 -0.90 6.37 -8.05
N SER A 136 -1.49 6.00 -9.19
CA SER A 136 -0.78 6.01 -10.46
C SER A 136 -0.32 7.42 -10.85
N ILE A 137 -1.11 8.46 -10.52
CA ILE A 137 -0.72 9.86 -10.72
C ILE A 137 0.42 10.25 -9.76
N LYS A 138 0.38 9.84 -8.49
CA LYS A 138 1.50 10.02 -7.54
C LYS A 138 2.80 9.38 -8.07
N GLN A 139 2.69 8.21 -8.71
CA GLN A 139 3.80 7.51 -9.38
C GLN A 139 4.19 8.09 -10.75
N GLY A 140 3.66 9.26 -11.13
CA GLY A 140 4.09 10.01 -12.30
C GLY A 140 3.30 9.75 -13.59
N ARG A 141 2.21 8.96 -13.55
CA ARG A 141 1.35 8.77 -14.73
C ARG A 141 0.60 10.06 -15.07
N LYS A 142 0.11 10.14 -16.32
CA LYS A 142 -0.44 11.37 -16.93
C LYS A 142 -1.82 11.20 -17.59
N TRP A 143 -2.35 9.98 -17.56
CA TRP A 143 -3.65 9.61 -18.11
C TRP A 143 -4.81 10.21 -17.31
N ARG A 144 -5.87 10.53 -18.04
CA ARG A 144 -7.18 10.97 -17.53
C ARG A 144 -7.87 9.85 -16.76
N PHE A 145 -8.82 10.17 -15.90
CA PHE A 145 -9.55 9.20 -15.10
C PHE A 145 -10.46 8.32 -15.96
N GLU A 146 -11.20 8.91 -16.90
CA GLU A 146 -12.03 8.17 -17.87
C GLU A 146 -11.22 7.07 -18.58
N ARG A 147 -10.06 7.43 -19.15
CA ARG A 147 -9.16 6.49 -19.83
C ARG A 147 -8.60 5.40 -18.89
N PHE A 148 -8.45 5.70 -17.61
CA PHE A 148 -8.04 4.71 -16.62
C PHE A 148 -9.16 3.69 -16.41
N LEU A 149 -10.41 4.16 -16.26
CA LEU A 149 -11.58 3.30 -16.06
C LEU A 149 -11.83 2.42 -17.29
N ASP A 150 -11.79 2.98 -18.49
CA ASP A 150 -11.93 2.19 -19.73
C ASP A 150 -10.87 1.06 -19.82
N SER A 151 -9.65 1.35 -19.35
CA SER A 151 -8.57 0.35 -19.31
C SER A 151 -8.78 -0.70 -18.21
N ALA A 152 -9.43 -0.34 -17.11
CA ALA A 152 -9.77 -1.23 -16.01
C ALA A 152 -10.89 -2.18 -16.40
N GLU A 153 -11.97 -1.65 -16.97
CA GLU A 153 -13.12 -2.39 -17.49
C GLU A 153 -12.72 -3.37 -18.60
N ALA A 154 -11.80 -2.96 -19.47
CA ALA A 154 -11.25 -3.84 -20.50
C ALA A 154 -10.25 -4.90 -19.97
N GLY A 155 -9.99 -4.96 -18.66
CA GLY A 155 -9.02 -5.89 -18.04
C GLY A 155 -7.55 -5.65 -18.41
N LYS A 156 -7.24 -4.50 -19.05
CA LYS A 156 -5.90 -4.16 -19.56
C LYS A 156 -5.02 -3.45 -18.54
N ALA A 157 -5.64 -2.87 -17.53
CA ALA A 157 -4.95 -2.17 -16.47
C ALA A 157 -4.16 -3.12 -15.57
N TRP A 158 -2.89 -2.78 -15.30
CA TRP A 158 -1.98 -3.65 -14.55
C TRP A 158 -2.44 -3.95 -13.12
N PHE A 159 -3.10 -2.99 -12.45
CA PHE A 159 -3.64 -3.15 -11.08
C PHE A 159 -4.82 -4.12 -11.02
N MET A 160 -5.57 -4.29 -12.11
CA MET A 160 -6.69 -5.24 -12.14
C MET A 160 -6.25 -6.67 -11.85
N ARG A 161 -5.01 -7.03 -12.21
CA ARG A 161 -4.43 -8.34 -11.90
C ARG A 161 -4.31 -8.61 -10.40
N ALA A 162 -4.19 -7.55 -9.59
CA ALA A 162 -4.13 -7.66 -8.14
C ALA A 162 -5.52 -7.53 -7.49
N PHE A 163 -6.46 -6.86 -8.15
CA PHE A 163 -7.81 -6.61 -7.65
C PHE A 163 -8.73 -7.80 -7.88
N ASP A 164 -8.54 -8.55 -8.96
CA ASP A 164 -9.41 -9.67 -9.31
C ASP A 164 -9.33 -10.81 -8.29
N LEU A 165 -10.12 -10.70 -7.21
CA LEU A 165 -10.11 -11.56 -6.03
C LEU A 165 -10.20 -13.04 -6.39
N PRO A 166 -11.16 -13.49 -7.23
CA PRO A 166 -11.23 -14.89 -7.66
C PRO A 166 -9.95 -15.38 -8.34
N THR A 167 -9.41 -14.60 -9.27
CA THR A 167 -8.19 -14.97 -10.00
C THR A 167 -6.97 -15.03 -9.10
N VAL A 168 -6.80 -14.04 -8.21
CA VAL A 168 -5.69 -14.01 -7.25
C VAL A 168 -5.78 -15.21 -6.32
N LEU A 169 -6.93 -15.40 -5.68
CA LEU A 169 -7.07 -16.44 -4.66
C LEU A 169 -7.04 -17.84 -5.27
N ASN A 170 -7.62 -18.08 -6.45
CA ASN A 170 -7.48 -19.36 -7.15
C ASN A 170 -6.02 -19.72 -7.47
N ASN A 171 -5.13 -18.75 -7.69
CA ASN A 171 -3.71 -19.02 -7.93
C ASN A 171 -2.96 -19.34 -6.63
N TRP A 172 -3.27 -18.61 -5.55
CA TRP A 172 -2.63 -18.80 -4.25
C TRP A 172 -3.17 -20.00 -3.47
N SER A 173 -4.43 -20.39 -3.66
CA SER A 173 -5.10 -21.45 -2.89
C SER A 173 -4.93 -22.86 -3.45
N ARG A 174 -4.33 -23.05 -4.65
CA ARG A 174 -4.33 -24.35 -5.36
C ARG A 174 -3.94 -25.58 -4.52
N ASN A 175 -3.07 -25.40 -3.53
CA ASN A 175 -2.57 -26.48 -2.67
C ASN A 175 -2.78 -26.17 -1.18
N LEU A 176 -3.75 -25.30 -0.86
CA LEU A 176 -4.11 -24.95 0.51
C LEU A 176 -5.55 -25.35 0.77
N PRO A 177 -5.85 -25.89 1.96
CA PRO A 177 -7.22 -26.10 2.35
C PRO A 177 -7.92 -24.74 2.59
N PRO A 178 -9.24 -24.61 2.35
CA PRO A 178 -9.94 -23.31 2.40
C PRO A 178 -9.80 -22.57 3.74
N GLU A 179 -9.68 -23.28 4.85
CA GLU A 179 -9.48 -22.71 6.19
C GLU A 179 -8.14 -21.96 6.35
N ARG A 180 -7.18 -22.17 5.44
CA ARG A 180 -5.89 -21.45 5.39
C ARG A 180 -5.89 -20.30 4.37
N VAL A 181 -7.04 -19.96 3.82
CA VAL A 181 -7.23 -18.83 2.92
C VAL A 181 -8.21 -17.88 3.57
N HIS A 182 -7.77 -16.65 3.81
CA HIS A 182 -8.52 -15.65 4.56
C HIS A 182 -8.82 -14.43 3.69
N VAL A 183 -10.08 -14.03 3.65
CA VAL A 183 -10.52 -12.76 3.06
C VAL A 183 -10.85 -11.79 4.19
N VAL A 184 -10.13 -10.67 4.25
CA VAL A 184 -10.40 -9.57 5.20
C VAL A 184 -11.11 -8.46 4.46
N THR A 185 -12.38 -8.18 4.75
CA THR A 185 -13.07 -7.09 4.07
C THR A 185 -12.70 -5.75 4.69
N VAL A 186 -12.51 -4.73 3.87
CA VAL A 186 -12.27 -3.36 4.32
C VAL A 186 -13.61 -2.74 4.67
N PRO A 187 -13.82 -2.29 5.92
CA PRO A 187 -15.12 -1.80 6.35
C PRO A 187 -15.57 -0.58 5.54
N PRO A 188 -16.88 -0.31 5.47
CA PRO A 188 -17.43 0.82 4.75
C PRO A 188 -16.96 2.15 5.38
N ALA A 189 -17.14 3.25 4.65
CA ALA A 189 -16.90 4.57 5.22
C ALA A 189 -17.83 4.78 6.43
N GLY A 190 -17.31 5.39 7.50
CA GLY A 190 -18.06 5.65 8.73
C GLY A 190 -18.08 4.49 9.74
N ALA A 191 -17.47 3.35 9.43
CA ALA A 191 -17.23 2.30 10.42
C ALA A 191 -16.25 2.75 11.51
N GLU A 192 -16.23 2.02 12.63
CA GLU A 192 -15.30 2.28 13.74
C GLU A 192 -13.84 2.35 13.25
N PRO A 193 -13.05 3.34 13.70
CA PRO A 193 -11.70 3.58 13.15
C PRO A 193 -10.74 2.38 13.21
N ASP A 194 -10.87 1.55 14.25
CA ASP A 194 -10.02 0.38 14.48
C ASP A 194 -10.55 -0.92 13.86
N GLU A 195 -11.74 -0.91 13.24
CA GLU A 195 -12.41 -2.12 12.76
C GLU A 195 -11.52 -2.94 11.80
N LEU A 196 -10.84 -2.26 10.86
CA LEU A 196 -9.91 -2.94 9.95
C LEU A 196 -8.75 -3.62 10.69
N TRP A 197 -8.20 -2.97 11.72
CA TRP A 197 -7.14 -3.54 12.54
C TRP A 197 -7.61 -4.76 13.33
N LEU A 198 -8.81 -4.70 13.91
CA LEU A 198 -9.41 -5.80 14.66
C LEU A 198 -9.64 -7.02 13.76
N ARG A 199 -10.11 -6.81 12.53
CA ARG A 199 -10.25 -7.89 11.54
C ARG A 199 -8.92 -8.57 11.20
N PHE A 200 -7.85 -7.78 11.04
CA PHE A 200 -6.51 -8.35 10.85
C PHE A 200 -6.00 -9.09 12.08
N CYS A 201 -6.21 -8.55 13.28
CA CYS A 201 -5.86 -9.20 14.54
C CYS A 201 -6.50 -10.59 14.67
N ALA A 202 -7.79 -10.69 14.35
CA ALA A 202 -8.52 -11.95 14.35
C ALA A 202 -7.89 -13.00 13.39
N VAL A 203 -7.50 -12.59 12.19
CA VAL A 203 -6.84 -13.50 11.23
C VAL A 203 -5.45 -13.93 11.69
N PHE A 204 -4.67 -13.01 12.27
CA PHE A 204 -3.29 -13.29 12.69
C PHE A 204 -3.19 -13.96 14.07
N GLY A 205 -4.31 -14.12 14.79
CA GLY A 205 -4.29 -14.59 16.17
C GLY A 205 -3.56 -13.62 17.11
N ILE A 206 -3.67 -12.32 16.85
CA ILE A 206 -3.07 -11.26 17.66
C ILE A 206 -4.15 -10.73 18.61
N ASP A 207 -3.89 -10.71 19.91
CA ASP A 207 -4.67 -9.89 20.83
C ASP A 207 -4.35 -8.41 20.56
N PRO A 208 -5.35 -7.55 20.26
CA PRO A 208 -5.12 -6.12 20.03
C PRO A 208 -4.33 -5.43 21.15
N ALA A 209 -4.43 -5.90 22.40
CA ALA A 209 -3.69 -5.36 23.53
C ALA A 209 -2.16 -5.55 23.41
N TRP A 210 -1.69 -6.52 22.62
CA TRP A 210 -0.27 -6.74 22.36
C TRP A 210 0.33 -5.69 21.42
N ALA A 211 -0.52 -4.96 20.69
CA ALA A 211 -0.13 -3.98 19.69
C ALA A 211 -0.91 -2.66 19.83
N PRO A 212 -0.71 -1.92 20.95
CA PRO A 212 -1.50 -0.73 21.28
C PRO A 212 -1.10 0.53 20.50
N LEU A 213 0.04 0.54 19.82
CA LEU A 213 0.51 1.73 19.09
C LEU A 213 -0.19 1.83 17.74
N ASP A 214 -0.73 3.01 17.42
CA ASP A 214 -1.35 3.27 16.13
C ASP A 214 -0.31 3.52 15.02
N SER A 215 -0.76 3.42 13.77
CA SER A 215 -0.04 3.86 12.58
C SER A 215 0.29 5.35 12.70
N GLU A 216 1.55 5.69 12.52
CA GLU A 216 2.03 7.07 12.49
C GLU A 216 1.76 7.73 11.12
N ARG A 217 1.35 6.93 10.12
CA ARG A 217 1.06 7.41 8.77
C ARG A 217 -0.36 7.97 8.63
N ALA A 218 -0.45 9.24 8.25
CA ALA A 218 -1.69 9.82 7.73
C ALA A 218 -1.92 9.34 6.28
N ASN A 219 -3.01 8.61 6.03
CA ASN A 219 -3.39 8.21 4.67
C ASN A 219 -4.33 9.24 4.04
N ALA A 220 -3.95 10.51 4.04
CA ALA A 220 -4.72 11.55 3.36
C ALA A 220 -4.71 11.29 1.84
N SER A 221 -5.88 11.11 1.24
CA SER A 221 -6.03 11.09 -0.21
C SER A 221 -6.01 12.53 -0.75
N LEU A 222 -5.45 12.72 -1.95
CA LEU A 222 -5.59 14.00 -2.65
C LEU A 222 -7.07 14.25 -2.99
N GLY A 223 -7.51 15.50 -3.02
CA GLY A 223 -8.78 15.86 -3.67
C GLY A 223 -8.67 15.81 -5.19
N ILE A 224 -9.79 16.07 -5.86
CA ILE A 224 -9.87 16.13 -7.33
C ILE A 224 -8.89 17.17 -7.91
N ALA A 225 -8.88 18.39 -7.39
CA ALA A 225 -8.08 19.49 -7.92
C ALA A 225 -6.58 19.27 -7.71
N GLU A 226 -6.20 18.76 -6.54
CA GLU A 226 -4.83 18.40 -6.19
C GLU A 226 -4.31 17.27 -7.10
N THR A 227 -5.14 16.26 -7.36
CA THR A 227 -4.80 15.17 -8.27
C THR A 227 -4.60 15.67 -9.71
N GLU A 228 -5.50 16.54 -10.20
CA GLU A 228 -5.41 17.10 -11.54
C GLU A 228 -4.18 18.02 -11.70
N LEU A 229 -3.85 18.83 -10.69
CA LEU A 229 -2.64 19.64 -10.68
C LEU A 229 -1.39 18.75 -10.82
N LEU A 230 -1.29 17.69 -10.01
CA LEU A 230 -0.18 16.75 -10.05
C LEU A 230 -0.09 16.04 -11.40
N ARG A 231 -1.23 15.65 -11.98
CA ARG A 231 -1.29 15.05 -13.32
C ARG A 231 -0.78 15.99 -14.40
N ARG A 232 -1.07 17.30 -14.31
CA ARG A 232 -0.52 18.33 -15.23
C ARG A 232 0.97 18.53 -15.01
N LEU A 233 1.43 18.55 -13.76
CA LEU A 233 2.84 18.64 -13.41
C LEU A 233 3.64 17.47 -13.97
N ASN A 234 3.10 16.24 -13.89
CA ASN A 234 3.68 15.04 -14.50
C ASN A 234 3.88 15.12 -16.02
N ARG A 235 3.18 16.02 -16.71
CA ARG A 235 3.39 16.27 -18.15
C ARG A 235 4.54 17.25 -18.42
N ARG A 236 4.89 18.08 -17.44
CA ARG A 236 5.90 19.14 -17.53
C ARG A 236 7.26 18.71 -16.99
N ILE A 237 7.30 17.86 -15.96
CA ILE A 237 8.55 17.35 -15.38
C ILE A 237 9.11 16.22 -16.24
N ASP A 238 10.36 16.34 -16.67
CA ASP A 238 11.05 15.30 -17.43
C ASP A 238 11.39 14.07 -16.55
N ARG A 239 11.81 12.96 -17.18
CA ARG A 239 12.17 11.74 -16.45
C ARG A 239 13.43 11.89 -15.60
N ARG A 240 14.34 12.80 -15.96
CA ARG A 240 15.62 12.99 -15.29
C ARG A 240 15.42 13.69 -13.94
N THR A 241 14.64 14.76 -13.91
CA THR A 241 14.26 15.48 -12.68
C THR A 241 13.56 14.55 -11.70
N ARG A 242 12.68 13.67 -12.19
CA ARG A 242 11.98 12.65 -11.39
C ARG A 242 12.89 11.61 -10.73
N ARG A 243 14.05 11.31 -11.33
CA ARG A 243 14.98 10.29 -10.82
C ARG A 243 15.88 10.80 -9.69
N TYR A 244 16.07 12.11 -9.60
CA TYR A 244 16.98 12.76 -8.64
C TYR A 244 16.26 13.61 -7.58
N ALA A 245 15.00 13.96 -7.79
CA ALA A 245 14.21 14.63 -6.76
C ALA A 245 13.65 13.58 -5.78
N PRO A 246 13.76 13.78 -4.46
CA PRO A 246 12.87 13.13 -3.49
C PRO A 246 11.49 13.77 -3.66
N GLN A 247 10.83 13.41 -4.77
CA GLN A 247 9.48 13.84 -5.08
C GLN A 247 8.51 13.29 -4.02
N ASP A 248 8.89 12.18 -3.39
CA ASP A 248 8.24 11.57 -2.24
C ASP A 248 8.17 12.50 -1.03
N ASP A 249 9.18 13.34 -0.76
CA ASP A 249 9.16 14.28 0.37
C ASP A 249 8.26 15.49 0.10
N LEU A 250 8.27 16.00 -1.14
CA LEU A 250 7.38 17.09 -1.55
C LEU A 250 5.91 16.63 -1.61
N LEU A 251 5.65 15.46 -2.21
CA LEU A 251 4.33 14.83 -2.20
C LEU A 251 3.90 14.48 -0.78
N ARG A 252 4.81 13.98 0.06
CA ARG A 252 4.54 13.74 1.48
C ARG A 252 4.12 15.01 2.19
N ARG A 253 4.85 16.13 2.10
CA ARG A 253 4.43 17.36 2.80
C ARG A 253 3.15 17.98 2.25
N MET A 254 2.92 17.91 0.93
CA MET A 254 1.62 18.26 0.35
C MET A 254 0.47 17.39 0.90
N LEU A 255 0.76 16.19 1.42
CA LEU A 255 -0.21 15.23 1.97
C LEU A 255 -0.26 15.22 3.52
N ASP A 256 0.87 15.46 4.20
CA ASP A 256 1.11 15.25 5.64
C ASP A 256 0.84 16.52 6.47
N GLU A 257 1.03 17.73 5.92
CA GLU A 257 1.05 18.97 6.72
C GLU A 257 -0.27 19.74 6.79
N GLY A 258 -1.40 19.19 6.32
CA GLY A 258 -2.68 19.91 6.45
C GLY A 258 -2.78 21.24 5.67
N GLU A 259 -1.69 21.75 5.07
CA GLU A 259 -1.68 22.97 4.23
C GLU A 259 -2.49 22.77 2.93
N LEU A 260 -2.67 21.52 2.50
CA LEU A 260 -3.64 21.06 1.48
C LEU A 260 -4.56 19.94 2.00
N GLY A 261 -4.41 19.53 3.26
CA GLY A 261 -4.88 18.25 3.81
C GLY A 261 -6.32 18.24 4.35
N GLY A 262 -7.00 19.39 4.39
CA GLY A 262 -8.44 19.40 4.22
C GLY A 262 -8.68 19.54 2.72
N SER A 263 -9.09 18.49 2.02
CA SER A 263 -9.25 18.57 0.57
C SER A 263 -10.13 19.77 0.24
N THR A 264 -9.54 20.84 -0.30
CA THR A 264 -10.33 22.03 -0.64
C THR A 264 -11.26 21.75 -1.82
N SER A 265 -11.06 20.59 -2.47
CA SER A 265 -11.90 19.99 -3.49
C SER A 265 -12.42 18.63 -3.03
N GLY A 266 -13.57 18.19 -3.59
CA GLY A 266 -14.19 16.90 -3.25
C GLY A 266 -13.28 15.69 -3.53
N LYS A 267 -13.67 14.53 -2.99
CA LYS A 267 -12.95 13.26 -3.20
C LYS A 267 -13.10 12.79 -4.64
N VAL A 268 -12.12 12.03 -5.11
CA VAL A 268 -12.25 11.34 -6.40
C VAL A 268 -13.14 10.12 -6.18
N GLU A 269 -14.28 10.09 -6.86
CA GLU A 269 -15.27 9.00 -6.74
C GLU A 269 -15.53 8.34 -8.09
N LEU A 270 -16.03 7.10 -8.05
CA LEU A 270 -16.45 6.39 -9.25
C LEU A 270 -17.63 7.14 -9.90
N PRO A 271 -17.61 7.37 -11.23
CA PRO A 271 -18.75 7.98 -11.92
C PRO A 271 -20.00 7.11 -11.78
N PRO A 272 -21.19 7.68 -11.52
CA PRO A 272 -22.44 6.93 -11.40
C PRO A 272 -22.73 6.00 -12.58
N GLU A 273 -22.38 6.42 -13.81
CA GLU A 273 -22.54 5.62 -15.03
C GLU A 273 -21.64 4.38 -15.09
N ARG A 274 -20.60 4.29 -14.25
CA ARG A 274 -19.71 3.13 -14.13
C ARG A 274 -20.07 2.23 -12.95
N LEU A 275 -21.02 2.63 -12.10
CA LEU A 275 -21.45 1.84 -10.94
C LEU A 275 -21.97 0.45 -11.33
N PRO A 276 -22.81 0.26 -12.37
CA PRO A 276 -23.32 -1.07 -12.71
C PRO A 276 -22.22 -2.09 -13.04
N TRP A 277 -21.14 -1.64 -13.68
CA TRP A 277 -20.00 -2.52 -13.95
C TRP A 277 -19.28 -2.93 -12.65
N ALA A 278 -19.13 -2.00 -11.70
CA ALA A 278 -18.52 -2.30 -10.41
C ALA A 278 -19.40 -3.25 -9.58
N GLU A 279 -20.73 -3.13 -9.67
CA GLU A 279 -21.70 -4.04 -9.05
C GLU A 279 -21.60 -5.46 -9.63
N GLU A 280 -21.51 -5.60 -10.96
CA GLU A 280 -21.31 -6.90 -11.63
C GLU A 280 -20.01 -7.58 -11.14
N GLN A 281 -18.92 -6.82 -10.98
CA GLN A 281 -17.68 -7.35 -10.42
C GLN A 281 -17.81 -7.74 -8.95
N ALA A 282 -18.54 -6.96 -8.15
CA ALA A 282 -18.78 -7.25 -6.74
C ALA A 282 -19.62 -8.52 -6.56
N GLU A 283 -20.68 -8.69 -7.35
CA GLU A 283 -21.50 -9.90 -7.39
C GLU A 283 -20.62 -11.13 -7.70
N ARG A 284 -19.80 -11.07 -8.75
CA ARG A 284 -18.85 -12.13 -9.10
C ARG A 284 -17.88 -12.47 -7.96
N TRP A 285 -17.38 -11.47 -7.23
CA TRP A 285 -16.46 -11.69 -6.12
C TRP A 285 -17.16 -12.29 -4.91
N ILE A 286 -18.34 -11.77 -4.55
CA ILE A 286 -19.15 -12.24 -3.43
C ILE A 286 -19.59 -13.68 -3.65
N ASP A 287 -20.05 -14.02 -4.85
CA ASP A 287 -20.42 -15.39 -5.23
C ASP A 287 -19.24 -16.35 -5.11
N TRP A 288 -18.06 -15.94 -5.60
CA TRP A 288 -16.86 -16.75 -5.47
C TRP A 288 -16.48 -16.95 -3.98
N VAL A 289 -16.52 -15.90 -3.16
CA VAL A 289 -16.20 -16.00 -1.73
C VAL A 289 -17.19 -16.96 -1.04
N LYS A 290 -18.50 -16.78 -1.26
CA LYS A 290 -19.55 -17.64 -0.69
C LYS A 290 -19.43 -19.10 -1.16
N GLY A 291 -19.04 -19.34 -2.42
CA GLY A 291 -18.89 -20.68 -2.99
C GLY A 291 -17.54 -21.38 -2.71
N SER A 292 -16.49 -20.64 -2.34
CA SER A 292 -15.13 -21.18 -2.18
C SER A 292 -14.85 -21.81 -0.80
N GLY A 293 -15.66 -21.51 0.20
CA GLY A 293 -15.47 -21.99 1.58
C GLY A 293 -14.26 -21.37 2.31
N VAL A 294 -13.66 -20.31 1.76
CA VAL A 294 -12.56 -19.59 2.41
C VAL A 294 -13.04 -18.91 3.69
N HIS A 295 -12.13 -18.68 4.62
CA HIS A 295 -12.44 -17.98 5.87
C HIS A 295 -12.62 -16.47 5.61
N VAL A 296 -13.76 -15.90 5.97
CA VAL A 296 -14.04 -14.46 5.82
C VAL A 296 -14.00 -13.79 7.19
N VAL A 297 -13.31 -12.65 7.29
CA VAL A 297 -13.34 -11.78 8.47
C VAL A 297 -13.83 -10.39 8.07
N GLY A 298 -14.98 -10.02 8.64
CA GLY A 298 -15.78 -8.88 8.24
C GLY A 298 -17.07 -9.31 7.52
N ASP A 299 -17.73 -8.38 6.85
CA ASP A 299 -18.93 -8.65 6.05
C ASP A 299 -18.56 -8.70 4.57
N VAL A 300 -19.01 -9.73 3.85
CA VAL A 300 -18.86 -9.84 2.38
C VAL A 300 -19.63 -8.74 1.65
N GLU A 301 -20.71 -8.22 2.24
CA GLU A 301 -21.48 -7.12 1.69
C GLU A 301 -20.73 -5.78 1.75
N ASP A 302 -19.58 -5.71 2.45
CA ASP A 302 -18.65 -4.57 2.39
C ASP A 302 -17.95 -4.46 1.01
N LEU A 303 -18.02 -5.50 0.18
CA LEU A 303 -17.52 -5.48 -1.20
C LEU A 303 -18.51 -4.84 -2.18
N TRP A 304 -19.77 -4.68 -1.79
CA TRP A 304 -20.76 -4.01 -2.63
C TRP A 304 -20.42 -2.52 -2.75
N PRO A 305 -20.26 -1.99 -3.98
CA PRO A 305 -19.94 -0.58 -4.16
C PRO A 305 -21.09 0.30 -3.71
N ARG A 306 -20.78 1.35 -2.94
CA ARG A 306 -21.75 2.34 -2.46
C ARG A 306 -21.27 3.73 -2.86
N LEU A 307 -22.15 4.49 -3.50
CA LEU A 307 -21.98 5.94 -3.69
C LEU A 307 -22.69 6.66 -2.55
N ASP A 308 -22.18 7.82 -2.14
CA ASP A 308 -22.90 8.69 -1.23
C ASP A 308 -24.00 9.42 -2.02
N PRO A 309 -25.30 9.14 -1.78
CA PRO A 309 -26.38 9.79 -2.53
C PRO A 309 -26.49 11.30 -2.24
N ALA A 310 -25.85 11.79 -1.16
CA ALA A 310 -25.88 13.21 -0.79
C ALA A 310 -24.78 14.03 -1.49
N GLU A 311 -23.78 13.39 -2.10
CA GLU A 311 -22.69 14.09 -2.80
C GLU A 311 -22.95 14.15 -4.31
N GLU A 312 -22.89 15.36 -4.88
CA GLU A 312 -22.91 15.53 -6.33
C GLU A 312 -21.56 15.11 -6.91
N TRP A 313 -21.59 14.11 -7.80
CA TRP A 313 -20.37 13.60 -8.42
C TRP A 313 -19.68 14.69 -9.25
N CYS A 314 -18.37 14.87 -9.00
CA CYS A 314 -17.54 15.84 -9.69
C CYS A 314 -16.52 15.15 -10.61
N ASP A 315 -16.57 15.45 -11.91
CA ASP A 315 -15.66 14.88 -12.92
C ASP A 315 -14.18 15.28 -12.65
N PRO A 316 -13.31 14.32 -12.29
CA PRO A 316 -11.89 14.58 -12.04
C PRO A 316 -11.12 15.10 -13.26
N ASP A 317 -11.63 14.88 -14.47
CA ASP A 317 -11.04 15.33 -15.72
C ASP A 317 -11.51 16.73 -16.16
N ARG A 318 -12.47 17.34 -15.44
CA ARG A 318 -13.06 18.66 -15.72
C ARG A 318 -13.01 19.62 -14.52
N VAL A 319 -11.84 19.77 -13.93
CA VAL A 319 -11.65 20.69 -12.80
C VAL A 319 -11.74 22.17 -13.22
N PRO A 320 -12.55 23.01 -12.54
CA PRO A 320 -12.64 24.44 -12.81
C PRO A 320 -11.28 25.16 -12.67
N ARG A 321 -11.02 26.12 -13.56
CA ARG A 321 -9.75 26.87 -13.58
C ARG A 321 -9.45 27.58 -12.27
N LYS A 322 -10.47 28.12 -11.60
CA LYS A 322 -10.34 28.82 -10.30
C LYS A 322 -9.87 27.87 -9.19
N ALA A 323 -10.43 26.66 -9.12
CA ALA A 323 -10.03 25.64 -8.15
C ALA A 323 -8.58 25.20 -8.38
N LEU A 324 -8.19 24.95 -9.64
CA LEU A 324 -6.80 24.63 -9.98
C LEU A 324 -5.81 25.75 -9.66
N ALA A 325 -6.19 27.01 -9.91
CA ALA A 325 -5.33 28.15 -9.60
C ALA A 325 -5.08 28.29 -8.10
N ARG A 326 -6.11 28.08 -7.26
CA ARG A 326 -5.97 28.07 -5.80
C ARG A 326 -4.98 27.01 -5.33
N VAL A 327 -5.20 25.76 -5.73
CA VAL A 327 -4.33 24.63 -5.35
C VAL A 327 -2.90 24.81 -5.88
N ALA A 328 -2.73 25.42 -7.06
CA ALA A 328 -1.40 25.74 -7.58
C ALA A 328 -0.66 26.78 -6.74
N ILE A 329 -1.35 27.80 -6.23
CA ILE A 329 -0.76 28.82 -5.34
C ILE A 329 -0.35 28.17 -4.01
N GLU A 330 -1.22 27.35 -3.42
CA GLU A 330 -0.94 26.60 -2.19
C GLU A 330 0.27 25.68 -2.37
N ALA A 331 0.32 24.91 -3.46
CA ALA A 331 1.46 24.06 -3.78
C ALA A 331 2.77 24.86 -3.98
N LEU A 332 2.72 26.02 -4.63
CA LEU A 332 3.89 26.89 -4.82
C LEU A 332 4.38 27.50 -3.50
N ALA A 333 3.47 27.88 -2.60
CA ALA A 333 3.80 28.35 -1.26
C ALA A 333 4.52 27.25 -0.46
N ALA A 334 3.95 26.04 -0.43
CA ALA A 334 4.56 24.89 0.24
C ALA A 334 5.94 24.56 -0.33
N MET A 335 6.10 24.56 -1.66
CA MET A 335 7.40 24.35 -2.32
C MET A 335 8.43 25.43 -1.95
N THR A 336 8.00 26.68 -1.82
CA THR A 336 8.87 27.81 -1.49
C THR A 336 9.31 27.74 -0.03
N ASN A 337 8.40 27.40 0.89
CA ASN A 337 8.72 27.16 2.30
C ASN A 337 9.70 26.00 2.46
N GLU A 338 9.47 24.89 1.75
CA GLU A 338 10.38 23.75 1.74
C GLU A 338 11.77 24.15 1.23
N ALA A 339 11.85 24.87 0.10
CA ALA A 339 13.12 25.33 -0.44
C ALA A 339 13.87 26.28 0.52
N ALA A 340 13.15 27.10 1.29
CA ALA A 340 13.72 27.98 2.31
C ALA A 340 14.16 27.23 3.58
N SER A 341 13.47 26.14 3.93
CA SER A 341 13.80 25.31 5.09
C SER A 341 15.01 24.40 4.87
N ARG A 342 15.37 24.15 3.60
CA ARG A 342 16.55 23.34 3.26
C ARG A 342 17.82 24.09 3.64
N PRO A 343 18.69 23.51 4.50
CA PRO A 343 19.98 24.12 4.79
C PRO A 343 20.78 24.26 3.50
N ASP A 344 21.43 25.42 3.32
CA ASP A 344 22.25 25.70 2.14
C ASP A 344 23.34 24.61 2.01
N PRO A 345 23.37 23.83 0.91
CA PRO A 345 24.36 22.77 0.70
C PRO A 345 25.81 23.27 0.83
N ARG A 346 26.05 24.56 0.53
CA ARG A 346 27.37 25.18 0.68
C ARG A 346 27.72 25.45 2.15
N GLN A 347 26.74 25.80 2.97
CA GLN A 347 26.93 25.97 4.41
C GLN A 347 27.15 24.63 5.12
N GLU A 348 26.44 23.57 4.73
CA GLU A 348 26.66 22.22 5.27
C GLU A 348 28.02 21.64 4.91
N LEU A 349 28.46 21.83 3.65
CA LEU A 349 29.79 21.40 3.22
C LEU A 349 30.87 22.18 3.99
N GLY A 350 30.71 23.51 4.14
CA GLY A 350 31.60 24.33 4.96
C GLY A 350 31.61 23.94 6.44
N ALA A 351 30.45 23.61 7.02
CA ALA A 351 30.33 23.15 8.41
C ALA A 351 30.87 21.74 8.63
N ARG A 352 30.78 20.84 7.64
CA ARG A 352 31.40 19.51 7.67
C ARG A 352 32.92 19.60 7.51
N ILE A 353 33.41 20.46 6.63
CA ILE A 353 34.86 20.71 6.47
C ILE A 353 35.44 21.34 7.75
N ARG A 354 34.76 22.33 8.35
CA ARG A 354 35.19 22.93 9.63
C ARG A 354 35.23 21.92 10.78
N ARG A 355 34.17 21.12 10.98
CA ARG A 355 34.15 20.06 12.01
C ARG A 355 35.24 19.01 11.81
N ARG A 356 35.58 18.69 10.55
CA ARG A 356 36.64 17.74 10.23
C ARG A 356 38.05 18.34 10.40
N ALA A 357 38.19 19.65 10.20
CA ALA A 357 39.43 20.39 10.45
C ALA A 357 39.69 20.63 11.95
N GLU A 358 38.63 20.84 12.74
CA GLU A 358 38.71 20.91 14.21
C GLU A 358 39.14 19.56 14.80
N HIS A 359 38.55 18.45 14.34
CA HIS A 359 38.96 17.10 14.74
C HIS A 359 40.41 16.72 14.36
N LEU A 360 41.04 17.41 13.41
CA LEU A 360 42.43 17.19 13.01
C LEU A 360 43.42 18.10 13.74
N ARG A 361 42.94 19.10 14.49
CA ARG A 361 43.77 19.97 15.34
C ARG A 361 43.91 19.47 16.78
N ASP A 362 43.06 18.53 17.18
CA ASP A 362 43.08 17.87 18.49
C ASP A 362 43.90 16.56 18.50
N TRP A 363 44.83 16.37 17.54
CA TRP A 363 45.78 15.26 17.46
C TRP A 363 47.23 15.72 17.44
#